data_AF-A0A6P7TTX3-F1
#
_entry.id   AF-A0A6P7TTX3-F1
#
_cell.length_a   1.000
_cell.length_b   1.000
_cell.length_c   1.000
_cell.angle_alpha   90.00
_cell.angle_beta   90.00
_cell.angle_gamma   90.00
#
_symmetry.space_group_name_H-M   'P 1'
#
loop_
_entity.id
_entity.type
_entity.pdbx_description
1 polymer ?
#
loop_
_entity_poly.entity_id
_entity_poly.type
_entity_poly.pdbx_seq_one_letter_code
_entity_poly.pdbx_strand_id
1 'polypeptide(L)'
;MPVVIPSLEELKTKTEIELEDMYHGFLNNVQVKCNKIMRVGSIGDGGWNVCLDDEWYPKKPCLVYSFGIGWDSTFDVGMKNIFGCEVHSFDPFEKEVPNRRLINFYDIGISDKSGIDGGRQFMTLSDHRKYLNHTKKDISILKMDVESSEWRSLTKAMSDGELNHVKQLALEFHIAGKESAFFIYALYIIKNLMDFNFRIYHTERNNNCQYINSRNMNLTTCQNVHMIKVI
;
A
#
# COMPACT_ATOMS: atom_id res chain seq x y z
N MET A 1 21.77 -6.90 10.79
CA MET A 1 20.96 -6.57 11.97
C MET A 1 19.56 -6.28 11.49
N PRO A 2 18.49 -6.73 12.17
CA PRO A 2 17.15 -6.28 11.81
C PRO A 2 17.13 -4.76 11.87
N VAL A 3 16.55 -4.17 10.85
CA VAL A 3 16.44 -2.72 10.68
C VAL A 3 15.37 -2.26 11.67
N VAL A 4 15.77 -1.63 12.78
CA VAL A 4 14.84 -1.25 13.87
C VAL A 4 14.50 0.24 13.74
N ILE A 5 13.21 0.54 13.57
CA ILE A 5 12.70 1.90 13.68
C ILE A 5 12.67 2.28 15.17
N PRO A 6 13.24 3.42 15.59
CA PRO A 6 13.21 3.88 16.98
C PRO A 6 11.80 4.05 17.55
N SER A 7 11.71 4.14 18.87
CA SER A 7 10.47 4.45 19.57
C SER A 7 9.95 5.84 19.23
N LEU A 8 8.64 6.07 19.45
CA LEU A 8 8.02 7.38 19.18
C LEU A 8 8.69 8.51 19.98
N GLU A 9 9.10 8.24 21.23
CA GLU A 9 9.80 9.23 22.05
C GLU A 9 11.20 9.56 21.50
N GLU A 10 11.93 8.57 21.00
CA GLU A 10 13.22 8.80 20.34
C GLU A 10 13.05 9.57 19.03
N LEU A 11 12.04 9.24 18.21
CA LEU A 11 11.74 9.96 16.97
C LEU A 11 11.47 11.44 17.22
N LYS A 12 10.78 11.80 18.31
CA LYS A 12 10.51 13.21 18.66
C LYS A 12 11.76 14.02 19.00
N THR A 13 12.87 13.37 19.32
CA THR A 13 14.15 14.05 19.63
C THR A 13 15.01 14.31 18.38
N LYS A 14 14.62 13.77 17.22
CA LYS A 14 15.38 13.83 15.97
C LYS A 14 15.11 15.14 15.24
N THR A 15 16.13 15.63 14.53
CA THR A 15 15.98 16.74 13.59
C THR A 15 15.19 16.32 12.35
N GLU A 16 14.64 17.28 11.61
CA GLU A 16 13.92 17.00 10.36
C GLU A 16 14.78 16.25 9.34
N ILE A 17 16.07 16.61 9.23
CA ILE A 17 17.03 15.96 8.33
C ILE A 17 17.23 14.50 8.72
N GLU A 18 17.40 14.20 10.02
CA GLU A 18 17.52 12.82 10.48
C GLU A 18 16.24 12.02 10.23
N LEU A 19 15.07 12.63 10.39
CA LEU A 19 13.78 12.00 10.17
C LEU A 19 13.53 11.69 8.68
N GLU A 20 13.84 12.64 7.79
CA GLU A 20 13.76 12.45 6.34
C GLU A 20 14.71 11.32 5.89
N ASP A 21 15.94 11.32 6.41
CA ASP A 21 16.93 10.28 6.13
C ASP A 21 16.50 8.91 6.56
N MET A 22 15.95 8.82 7.77
CA MET A 22 15.40 7.59 8.28
C MET A 22 14.27 7.13 7.37
N TYR A 23 13.28 7.96 7.09
CA TYR A 23 12.14 7.61 6.24
C TYR A 23 12.58 7.03 4.90
N HIS A 24 13.41 7.76 4.14
CA HIS A 24 13.91 7.29 2.85
C HIS A 24 14.82 6.08 2.99
N GLY A 25 15.69 6.06 3.99
CA GLY A 25 16.59 4.93 4.27
C GLY A 25 15.83 3.64 4.56
N PHE A 26 14.75 3.71 5.33
CA PHE A 26 13.89 2.56 5.65
C PHE A 26 13.14 2.06 4.42
N LEU A 27 12.50 2.96 3.64
CA LEU A 27 11.74 2.54 2.46
C LEU A 27 12.62 1.94 1.36
N ASN A 28 13.89 2.36 1.26
CA ASN A 28 14.85 1.79 0.31
C ASN A 28 15.55 0.51 0.82
N ASN A 29 15.22 0.03 2.02
CA ASN A 29 15.85 -1.14 2.62
C ASN A 29 14.96 -2.39 2.47
N VAL A 30 15.39 -3.33 1.62
CA VAL A 30 14.74 -4.64 1.50
C VAL A 30 15.06 -5.48 2.75
N GLN A 31 14.01 -5.92 3.43
CA GLN A 31 14.06 -6.56 4.75
C GLN A 31 13.89 -8.08 4.69
N VAL A 32 13.28 -8.60 3.62
CA VAL A 32 13.06 -10.02 3.39
C VAL A 32 13.23 -10.34 1.92
N LYS A 33 13.72 -11.54 1.60
CA LYS A 33 13.89 -11.98 0.22
C LYS A 33 12.60 -12.62 -0.28
N CYS A 34 12.11 -12.17 -1.44
CA CYS A 34 11.21 -12.94 -2.29
C CYS A 34 12.02 -13.47 -3.48
N ASN A 35 12.07 -14.79 -3.68
CA ASN A 35 12.90 -15.39 -4.74
C ASN A 35 12.25 -15.24 -6.13
N LYS A 36 10.92 -15.22 -6.19
CA LYS A 36 10.15 -15.11 -7.43
C LYS A 36 9.28 -13.87 -7.37
N ILE A 37 9.71 -12.79 -8.03
CA ILE A 37 8.93 -11.56 -8.15
C ILE A 37 8.41 -11.47 -9.59
N MET A 38 7.12 -11.17 -9.73
CA MET A 38 6.52 -10.89 -11.04
C MET A 38 5.82 -9.54 -11.02
N ARG A 39 6.15 -8.70 -11.99
CA ARG A 39 5.37 -7.49 -12.28
C ARG A 39 4.10 -7.88 -13.04
N VAL A 40 2.95 -7.54 -12.48
CA VAL A 40 1.62 -7.78 -13.05
C VAL A 40 1.06 -6.45 -13.51
N GLY A 41 0.58 -6.37 -14.75
CA GLY A 41 0.11 -5.11 -15.35
C GLY A 41 1.16 -4.45 -16.24
N SER A 42 1.03 -3.16 -16.47
CA SER A 42 1.88 -2.39 -17.38
C SER A 42 3.31 -2.21 -16.85
N ILE A 43 4.23 -1.76 -17.70
CA ILE A 43 5.62 -1.50 -17.28
C ILE A 43 5.71 -0.22 -16.42
N GLY A 44 4.82 0.75 -16.66
CA GLY A 44 4.72 1.99 -15.89
C GLY A 44 3.83 1.87 -14.65
N ASP A 45 3.29 2.98 -14.17
CA ASP A 45 2.61 3.13 -12.87
C ASP A 45 1.45 2.13 -12.64
N GLY A 46 0.81 1.63 -13.70
CA GLY A 46 -0.26 0.64 -13.57
C GLY A 46 0.17 -0.81 -13.31
N GLY A 47 1.48 -1.10 -13.27
CA GLY A 47 2.02 -2.40 -12.94
C GLY A 47 2.54 -2.52 -11.51
N TRP A 48 2.33 -3.67 -10.89
CA TRP A 48 2.72 -3.90 -9.50
C TRP A 48 3.41 -5.25 -9.33
N ASN A 49 4.45 -5.27 -8.50
CA ASN A 49 5.20 -6.47 -8.18
C ASN A 49 4.45 -7.34 -7.18
N VAL A 50 4.41 -8.64 -7.44
CA VAL A 50 3.79 -9.67 -6.61
C VAL A 50 4.84 -10.71 -6.24
N CYS A 51 4.92 -11.06 -4.95
CA CYS A 51 5.76 -12.16 -4.51
C CYS A 51 5.08 -13.51 -4.81
N LEU A 52 5.81 -14.41 -5.47
CA LEU A 52 5.35 -15.72 -5.93
C LEU A 52 6.05 -16.88 -5.23
N ASP A 53 6.76 -16.61 -4.14
CA ASP A 53 7.24 -17.68 -3.27
C ASP A 53 6.04 -18.42 -2.65
N ASP A 54 6.20 -19.72 -2.43
CA ASP A 54 5.08 -20.65 -2.23
C ASP A 54 4.14 -20.27 -1.06
N GLU A 55 4.68 -19.62 -0.02
CA GLU A 55 3.93 -19.14 1.15
C GLU A 55 2.98 -17.97 0.82
N TRP A 56 3.38 -17.07 -0.08
CA TRP A 56 2.63 -15.87 -0.45
C TRP A 56 1.97 -15.96 -1.82
N TYR A 57 2.20 -17.04 -2.58
CA TYR A 57 1.66 -17.22 -3.91
C TYR A 57 0.12 -17.01 -3.95
N PRO A 58 -0.42 -16.21 -4.89
CA PRO A 58 -1.87 -15.97 -5.03
C PRO A 58 -2.63 -17.20 -5.54
N LYS A 59 -2.74 -18.24 -4.73
CA LYS A 59 -3.40 -19.51 -5.08
C LYS A 59 -4.91 -19.42 -4.87
N LYS A 60 -5.70 -19.96 -5.80
CA LYS A 60 -7.17 -20.01 -5.66
C LYS A 60 -7.61 -20.84 -4.43
N PRO A 61 -8.65 -20.40 -3.70
CA PRO A 61 -9.30 -19.09 -3.83
C PRO A 61 -8.39 -17.96 -3.31
N CYS A 62 -8.18 -16.92 -4.12
CA CYS A 62 -7.42 -15.73 -3.77
C CYS A 62 -8.27 -14.48 -3.97
N LEU A 63 -8.15 -13.53 -3.03
CA LEU A 63 -8.89 -12.28 -3.01
C LEU A 63 -7.90 -11.12 -3.14
N VAL A 64 -8.16 -10.21 -4.08
CA VAL A 64 -7.36 -9.00 -4.31
C VAL A 64 -8.24 -7.79 -4.15
N TYR A 65 -7.83 -6.86 -3.28
CA TYR A 65 -8.38 -5.51 -3.21
C TYR A 65 -7.36 -4.54 -3.79
N SER A 66 -7.82 -3.70 -4.70
CA SER A 66 -7.01 -2.72 -5.42
C SER A 66 -7.67 -1.36 -5.31
N PHE A 67 -7.04 -0.42 -4.61
CA PHE A 67 -7.54 0.93 -4.40
C PHE A 67 -6.72 1.95 -5.20
N GLY A 68 -7.45 2.92 -5.79
CA GLY A 68 -6.97 3.91 -6.73
C GLY A 68 -6.47 3.25 -8.01
N ILE A 69 -7.40 3.10 -8.95
CA ILE A 69 -7.13 2.43 -10.22
C ILE A 69 -6.61 3.44 -11.24
N GLY A 70 -7.05 4.69 -11.12
CA GLY A 70 -6.65 5.74 -12.04
C GLY A 70 -6.99 5.36 -13.48
N TRP A 71 -6.00 5.53 -14.35
CA TRP A 71 -6.13 5.32 -15.79
C TRP A 71 -5.51 4.00 -16.26
N ASP A 72 -5.19 3.08 -15.36
CA ASP A 72 -4.59 1.79 -15.70
C ASP A 72 -5.04 0.66 -14.77
N SER A 73 -5.90 -0.23 -15.29
CA SER A 73 -6.42 -1.41 -14.60
C SER A 73 -5.71 -2.71 -14.99
N THR A 74 -4.54 -2.62 -15.65
CA THR A 74 -3.85 -3.81 -16.17
C THR A 74 -3.35 -4.73 -15.05
N PHE A 75 -3.00 -4.19 -13.88
CA PHE A 75 -2.74 -5.00 -12.68
C PHE A 75 -3.97 -5.83 -12.29
N ASP A 76 -5.14 -5.20 -12.15
CA ASP A 76 -6.38 -5.83 -11.72
C ASP A 76 -6.81 -6.95 -12.70
N VAL A 77 -6.80 -6.63 -14.00
CA VAL A 77 -7.08 -7.60 -15.06
C VAL A 77 -6.03 -8.70 -15.08
N GLY A 78 -4.76 -8.37 -14.85
CA GLY A 78 -3.66 -9.33 -14.78
C GLY A 78 -3.82 -10.32 -13.62
N MET A 79 -4.18 -9.84 -12.42
CA MET A 79 -4.43 -10.69 -11.26
C MET A 79 -5.58 -11.67 -11.51
N LYS A 80 -6.62 -11.22 -12.20
CA LYS A 80 -7.72 -12.09 -12.63
C LYS A 80 -7.30 -13.07 -13.72
N ASN A 81 -6.54 -12.66 -14.73
CA ASN A 81 -6.26 -13.53 -15.88
C ASN A 81 -5.13 -14.54 -15.61
N ILE A 82 -4.08 -14.12 -14.90
CA ILE A 82 -2.90 -14.95 -14.63
C ILE A 82 -3.14 -15.90 -13.46
N PHE A 83 -3.68 -15.40 -12.35
CA PHE A 83 -3.89 -16.19 -11.13
C PHE A 83 -5.34 -16.65 -10.95
N GLY A 84 -6.29 -16.02 -11.66
CA GLY A 84 -7.70 -16.31 -11.50
C GLY A 84 -8.25 -15.96 -10.13
N CYS A 85 -7.70 -14.91 -9.52
CA CYS A 85 -8.21 -14.35 -8.27
C CYS A 85 -9.55 -13.65 -8.45
N GLU A 86 -10.30 -13.58 -7.36
CA GLU A 86 -11.41 -12.66 -7.20
C GLU A 86 -10.83 -11.25 -6.95
N VAL A 87 -11.05 -10.32 -7.88
CA VAL A 87 -10.47 -8.97 -7.83
C VAL A 87 -11.59 -7.94 -7.66
N HIS A 88 -11.40 -7.05 -6.69
CA HIS A 88 -12.28 -5.91 -6.43
C HIS A 88 -11.46 -4.62 -6.50
N SER A 89 -11.90 -3.74 -7.38
CA SER A 89 -11.18 -2.52 -7.80
C SER A 89 -11.99 -1.30 -7.38
N PHE A 90 -11.34 -0.36 -6.72
CA PHE A 90 -12.00 0.74 -6.00
C PHE A 90 -11.38 2.07 -6.39
N ASP A 91 -12.19 3.00 -6.90
CA ASP A 91 -11.74 4.36 -7.20
C ASP A 91 -12.92 5.34 -7.12
N PRO A 92 -12.92 6.30 -6.17
CA PRO A 92 -14.02 7.26 -6.04
C PRO A 92 -13.88 8.49 -6.96
N PHE A 93 -12.78 8.59 -7.71
CA PHE A 93 -12.46 9.74 -8.56
C PHE A 93 -12.60 9.42 -10.04
N GLU A 94 -12.32 8.17 -10.44
CA GLU A 94 -12.35 7.75 -11.84
C GLU A 94 -13.62 6.98 -12.22
N LYS A 95 -14.34 7.50 -13.23
CA LYS A 95 -15.57 6.87 -13.74
C LYS A 95 -15.33 5.98 -14.95
N GLU A 96 -14.34 6.30 -15.76
CA GLU A 96 -14.03 5.64 -17.04
C GLU A 96 -12.76 4.79 -16.92
N VAL A 97 -12.73 3.91 -15.92
CA VAL A 97 -11.61 2.99 -15.72
C VAL A 97 -11.47 2.04 -16.92
N PRO A 98 -10.25 1.86 -17.48
CA PRO A 98 -10.04 0.93 -18.58
C PRO A 98 -10.46 -0.49 -18.21
N ASN A 99 -10.92 -1.29 -19.17
CA ASN A 99 -11.32 -2.68 -18.94
C ASN A 99 -12.34 -2.90 -17.80
N ARG A 100 -13.11 -1.87 -17.40
CA ARG A 100 -14.04 -1.91 -16.27
C ARG A 100 -14.99 -3.12 -16.29
N ARG A 101 -15.40 -3.59 -17.47
CA ARG A 101 -16.27 -4.77 -17.63
C ARG A 101 -15.60 -6.10 -17.23
N LEU A 102 -14.28 -6.14 -17.12
CA LEU A 102 -13.51 -7.33 -16.78
C LEU A 102 -13.22 -7.45 -15.28
N ILE A 103 -13.50 -6.41 -14.50
CA ILE A 103 -13.20 -6.31 -13.06
C ILE A 103 -14.46 -5.98 -12.26
N ASN A 104 -14.47 -6.30 -10.97
CA ASN A 104 -15.54 -5.83 -10.08
C ASN A 104 -15.16 -4.41 -9.61
N PHE A 105 -15.70 -3.40 -10.28
CA PHE A 105 -15.35 -2.01 -10.01
C PHE A 105 -16.39 -1.29 -9.13
N TYR A 106 -15.90 -0.48 -8.19
CA TYR A 106 -16.70 0.30 -7.24
C TYR A 106 -16.23 1.74 -7.17
N ASP A 107 -17.18 2.68 -7.27
CA ASP A 107 -16.97 4.13 -7.07
C ASP A 107 -16.98 4.44 -5.55
N ILE A 108 -16.05 3.82 -4.81
CA ILE A 108 -15.91 3.90 -3.35
C ILE A 108 -14.43 4.01 -3.02
N GLY A 109 -14.07 4.97 -2.16
CA GLY A 109 -12.70 5.14 -1.68
C GLY A 109 -12.44 4.48 -0.33
N ILE A 110 -11.16 4.37 0.02
CA ILE A 110 -10.73 3.89 1.34
C ILE A 110 -10.28 5.05 2.24
N SER A 111 -10.69 4.98 3.51
CA SER A 111 -10.36 5.98 4.52
C SER A 111 -10.35 5.36 5.93
N ASP A 112 -10.05 6.17 6.94
CA ASP A 112 -10.11 5.82 8.36
C ASP A 112 -11.53 5.85 8.94
N LYS A 113 -12.48 6.42 8.19
CA LYS A 113 -13.90 6.50 8.53
C LYS A 113 -14.78 6.22 7.31
N SER A 114 -15.92 5.59 7.56
CA SER A 114 -16.95 5.37 6.54
C SER A 114 -17.91 6.55 6.49
N GLY A 115 -18.25 7.03 5.30
CA GLY A 115 -19.14 8.17 5.12
C GLY A 115 -19.03 8.81 3.75
N ILE A 116 -19.72 9.93 3.57
CA ILE A 116 -19.61 10.77 2.38
C ILE A 116 -18.66 11.92 2.68
N ASP A 117 -17.66 12.12 1.83
CA ASP A 117 -16.73 13.25 1.87
C ASP A 117 -16.58 13.84 0.46
N GLY A 118 -16.71 15.16 0.32
CA GLY A 118 -16.68 15.82 -0.99
C GLY A 118 -17.65 15.23 -2.03
N GLY A 119 -18.80 14.71 -1.59
CA GLY A 119 -19.81 14.06 -2.47
C GLY A 119 -19.48 12.63 -2.90
N ARG A 120 -18.42 12.03 -2.37
CA ARG A 120 -17.97 10.66 -2.70
C ARG A 120 -18.05 9.75 -1.50
N GLN A 121 -18.28 8.47 -1.74
CA GLN A 121 -18.36 7.47 -0.70
C GLN A 121 -16.98 6.95 -0.32
N PHE A 122 -16.70 6.91 0.97
CA PHE A 122 -15.52 6.27 1.53
C PHE A 122 -15.91 5.23 2.57
N MET A 123 -15.12 4.17 2.69
CA MET A 123 -15.27 3.15 3.73
C MET A 123 -13.94 2.78 4.37
N THR A 124 -13.99 2.30 5.61
CA THR A 124 -12.85 1.59 6.23
C THR A 124 -12.58 0.25 5.53
N LEU A 125 -11.39 -0.34 5.70
CA LEU A 125 -11.12 -1.68 5.16
C LEU A 125 -12.09 -2.73 5.73
N SER A 126 -12.41 -2.64 7.02
CA SER A 126 -13.40 -3.48 7.69
C SER A 126 -14.77 -3.39 7.00
N ASP A 127 -15.22 -2.17 6.70
CA ASP A 127 -16.54 -1.98 6.09
C ASP A 127 -16.58 -2.39 4.61
N HIS A 128 -15.49 -2.25 3.86
CA HIS A 128 -15.36 -2.86 2.53
C HIS A 128 -15.51 -4.39 2.59
N ARG A 129 -14.84 -5.05 3.54
CA ARG A 129 -14.99 -6.51 3.74
C ARG A 129 -16.41 -6.88 4.16
N LYS A 130 -17.09 -6.09 4.99
CA LYS A 130 -18.51 -6.34 5.34
C LYS A 130 -19.42 -6.17 4.13
N TYR A 131 -19.25 -5.07 3.38
CA TYR A 131 -20.05 -4.74 2.20
C TYR A 131 -19.99 -5.84 1.13
N LEU A 132 -18.81 -6.44 0.93
CA LEU A 132 -18.61 -7.54 -0.02
C LEU A 132 -18.76 -8.94 0.60
N ASN A 133 -19.17 -9.06 1.86
CA ASN A 133 -19.29 -10.33 2.58
C ASN A 133 -17.98 -11.16 2.63
N HIS A 134 -16.85 -10.49 2.85
CA HIS A 134 -15.48 -11.01 2.90
C HIS A 134 -14.86 -11.04 4.31
N THR A 135 -15.65 -10.84 5.36
CA THR A 135 -15.17 -10.83 6.76
C THR A 135 -14.50 -12.13 7.20
N LYS A 136 -14.77 -13.25 6.51
CA LYS A 136 -14.16 -14.57 6.75
C LYS A 136 -13.12 -14.98 5.69
N LYS A 137 -12.81 -14.11 4.73
CA LYS A 137 -11.83 -14.38 3.67
C LYS A 137 -10.53 -13.62 3.93
N ASP A 138 -9.39 -14.27 3.77
CA ASP A 138 -8.10 -13.58 3.76
C ASP A 138 -7.89 -12.87 2.42
N ILE A 139 -7.33 -11.67 2.49
CA ILE A 139 -6.90 -10.86 1.37
C ILE A 139 -5.49 -11.32 0.97
N SER A 140 -5.37 -11.89 -0.23
CA SER A 140 -4.07 -12.33 -0.76
C SER A 140 -3.19 -11.14 -1.09
N ILE A 141 -3.75 -10.07 -1.66
CA ILE A 141 -3.05 -8.82 -1.95
C ILE A 141 -3.97 -7.64 -1.66
N LEU A 142 -3.48 -6.70 -0.87
CA LEU A 142 -4.07 -5.37 -0.69
C LEU A 142 -3.17 -4.34 -1.38
N LYS A 143 -3.60 -3.84 -2.54
CA LYS A 143 -2.95 -2.78 -3.29
C LYS A 143 -3.60 -1.43 -2.97
N MET A 144 -2.80 -0.41 -2.66
CA MET A 144 -3.28 0.94 -2.37
C MET A 144 -2.35 2.00 -2.95
N ASP A 145 -2.92 2.82 -3.81
CA ASP A 145 -2.34 4.05 -4.33
C ASP A 145 -3.50 5.06 -4.31
N VAL A 146 -3.61 5.85 -3.25
CA VAL A 146 -4.82 6.61 -2.89
C VAL A 146 -4.48 8.00 -2.35
N GLU A 147 -3.40 8.59 -2.87
CA GLU A 147 -3.03 9.99 -2.68
C GLU A 147 -3.02 10.41 -1.19
N SER A 148 -2.13 9.82 -0.41
CA SER A 148 -1.93 10.02 1.05
C SER A 148 -3.00 9.40 1.96
N SER A 149 -4.11 8.88 1.43
CA SER A 149 -5.11 8.19 2.26
C SER A 149 -4.60 6.84 2.77
N GLU A 150 -3.45 6.33 2.30
CA GLU A 150 -2.81 5.09 2.74
C GLU A 150 -2.56 5.13 4.24
N TRP A 151 -1.98 6.22 4.74
CA TRP A 151 -1.53 6.34 6.13
C TRP A 151 -2.68 6.19 7.13
N ARG A 152 -3.75 6.96 6.95
CA ARG A 152 -4.92 6.93 7.85
C ARG A 152 -5.69 5.62 7.72
N SER A 153 -5.82 5.11 6.50
CA SER A 153 -6.54 3.85 6.22
C SER A 153 -5.82 2.65 6.81
N LEU A 154 -4.48 2.58 6.70
CA LEU A 154 -3.66 1.53 7.31
C LEU A 154 -3.69 1.61 8.83
N THR A 155 -3.63 2.82 9.40
CA THR A 155 -3.78 3.01 10.85
C THR A 155 -5.11 2.45 11.35
N LYS A 156 -6.20 2.73 10.64
CA LYS A 156 -7.51 2.19 10.96
C LYS A 156 -7.57 0.68 10.77
N ALA A 157 -7.04 0.16 9.66
CA ALA A 157 -7.01 -1.28 9.37
C ALA A 157 -6.20 -2.08 10.42
N MET A 158 -5.12 -1.52 10.96
CA MET A 158 -4.37 -2.11 12.07
C MET A 158 -5.23 -2.15 13.35
N SER A 159 -5.85 -1.02 13.70
CA SER A 159 -6.72 -0.90 14.88
C SER A 159 -7.91 -1.87 14.85
N ASP A 160 -8.51 -2.05 13.67
CA ASP A 160 -9.62 -2.98 13.46
C ASP A 160 -9.17 -4.45 13.36
N GLY A 161 -7.87 -4.73 13.39
CA GLY A 161 -7.32 -6.09 13.22
C GLY A 161 -7.41 -6.63 11.80
N GLU A 162 -7.74 -5.79 10.82
CA GLU A 162 -7.96 -6.18 9.42
C GLU A 162 -6.67 -6.61 8.72
N LEU A 163 -5.53 -6.02 9.09
CA LEU A 163 -4.23 -6.44 8.57
C LEU A 163 -3.81 -7.85 9.06
N ASN A 164 -4.55 -8.46 9.99
CA ASN A 164 -4.36 -9.88 10.30
C ASN A 164 -4.72 -10.81 9.15
N HIS A 165 -5.62 -10.35 8.29
CA HIS A 165 -6.14 -11.10 7.15
C HIS A 165 -5.45 -10.78 5.83
N VAL A 166 -4.36 -10.01 5.83
CA VAL A 166 -3.65 -9.60 4.62
C VAL A 166 -2.32 -10.35 4.50
N LYS A 167 -2.06 -10.97 3.35
CA LYS A 167 -0.81 -11.69 3.08
C LYS A 167 0.28 -10.81 2.46
N GLN A 168 -0.10 -9.97 1.48
CA GLN A 168 0.80 -9.04 0.81
C GLN A 168 0.20 -7.63 0.77
N LEU A 169 1.05 -6.63 0.98
CA LEU A 169 0.75 -5.22 0.80
C LEU A 169 1.52 -4.70 -0.43
N ALA A 170 0.85 -3.92 -1.25
CA ALA A 170 1.43 -3.21 -2.39
C ALA A 170 0.98 -1.75 -2.29
N LEU A 171 1.85 -0.88 -1.78
CA LEU A 171 1.47 0.47 -1.35
C LEU A 171 2.29 1.51 -2.12
N GLU A 172 1.68 2.60 -2.56
CA GLU A 172 2.43 3.82 -2.91
C GLU A 172 2.36 4.78 -1.73
N PHE A 173 3.49 4.98 -1.04
CA PHE A 173 3.53 5.91 0.07
C PHE A 173 3.77 7.34 -0.40
N HIS A 174 2.75 8.18 -0.21
CA HIS A 174 2.74 9.60 -0.54
C HIS A 174 3.16 10.48 0.64
N ILE A 175 4.13 11.37 0.44
CA ILE A 175 4.53 12.39 1.40
C ILE A 175 3.53 13.55 1.36
N ALA A 176 2.73 13.70 2.43
CA ALA A 176 1.72 14.75 2.54
C ALA A 176 2.28 16.11 3.02
N GLY A 177 3.52 16.14 3.49
CA GLY A 177 4.22 17.34 3.96
C GLY A 177 5.67 17.01 4.32
N LYS A 178 6.59 17.98 4.20
CA LYS A 178 8.03 17.77 4.45
C LYS A 178 8.45 18.13 5.87
N GLU A 179 7.49 18.22 6.77
CA GLU A 179 7.69 18.63 8.16
C GLU A 179 8.06 17.43 9.02
N SER A 180 8.83 17.67 10.08
CA SER A 180 9.17 16.67 11.10
C SER A 180 7.95 15.86 11.61
N ALA A 181 6.79 16.51 11.76
CA ALA A 181 5.56 15.85 12.21
C ALA A 181 5.10 14.73 11.26
N PHE A 182 5.21 14.95 9.94
CA PHE A 182 4.88 13.94 8.94
C PHE A 182 5.83 12.75 9.04
N PHE A 183 7.14 12.98 9.06
CA PHE A 183 8.12 11.89 9.08
C PHE A 183 8.02 11.05 10.35
N ILE A 184 7.78 11.68 11.52
CA ILE A 184 7.52 10.94 12.78
C ILE A 184 6.29 10.04 12.62
N TYR A 185 5.19 10.58 12.08
CA TYR A 185 3.95 9.84 11.86
C TYR A 185 4.14 8.67 10.87
N ALA A 186 4.80 8.91 9.74
CA ALA A 186 5.06 7.90 8.73
C ALA A 186 5.96 6.77 9.27
N LEU A 187 7.07 7.11 9.94
CA LEU A 187 7.96 6.14 10.59
C LEU A 187 7.24 5.31 11.65
N TYR A 188 6.35 5.94 12.43
CA TYR A 188 5.52 5.23 13.42
C TYR A 188 4.58 4.21 12.75
N ILE A 189 3.94 4.57 11.63
CA ILE A 189 3.08 3.64 10.88
C ILE A 189 3.89 2.50 10.28
N ILE A 190 5.03 2.80 9.64
CA ILE A 190 5.91 1.77 9.06
C ILE A 190 6.38 0.80 10.15
N LYS A 191 6.73 1.32 11.33
CA LYS A 191 7.04 0.50 12.50
C LYS A 191 5.87 -0.41 12.88
N ASN A 192 4.65 0.12 12.95
CA ASN A 192 3.49 -0.69 13.30
C ASN A 192 3.20 -1.78 12.24
N LEU A 193 3.38 -1.50 10.94
CA LEU A 193 3.30 -2.53 9.90
C LEU A 193 4.32 -3.65 10.14
N MET A 194 5.53 -3.29 10.57
CA MET A 194 6.54 -4.28 10.95
C MET A 194 6.18 -5.06 12.22
N ASP A 195 5.54 -4.43 13.19
CA ASP A 195 5.02 -5.11 14.39
C ASP A 195 3.84 -6.04 14.04
N PHE A 196 3.13 -5.77 12.93
CA PHE A 196 2.18 -6.69 12.28
C PHE A 196 2.87 -7.74 11.37
N ASN A 197 4.18 -7.91 11.50
CA ASN A 197 5.04 -8.81 10.73
C ASN A 197 5.12 -8.56 9.22
N PHE A 198 4.77 -7.37 8.72
CA PHE A 198 5.07 -7.03 7.34
C PHE A 198 6.56 -6.70 7.18
N ARG A 199 7.17 -7.19 6.10
CA ARG A 199 8.57 -6.90 5.74
C ARG A 199 8.65 -6.52 4.27
N ILE A 200 9.43 -5.48 3.96
CA ILE A 200 9.64 -5.01 2.58
C ILE A 200 10.45 -6.05 1.81
N TYR A 201 9.94 -6.52 0.67
CA TYR A 201 10.67 -7.41 -0.24
C TYR A 201 11.09 -6.72 -1.55
N HIS A 202 10.43 -5.61 -1.90
CA HIS A 202 10.71 -4.84 -3.11
C HIS A 202 10.26 -3.39 -2.95
N THR A 203 10.94 -2.48 -3.63
CA THR A 203 10.57 -1.06 -3.66
C THR A 203 10.97 -0.42 -4.98
N GLU A 204 10.18 0.53 -5.45
CA GLU A 204 10.43 1.29 -6.68
C GLU A 204 10.19 2.77 -6.40
N ARG A 205 11.15 3.61 -6.74
CA ARG A 205 10.98 5.07 -6.70
C ARG A 205 10.14 5.50 -7.89
N ASN A 206 9.11 6.29 -7.64
CA ASN A 206 8.32 6.88 -8.71
C ASN A 206 8.97 8.21 -9.13
N ASN A 207 9.51 8.25 -10.34
CA ASN A 207 10.24 9.42 -10.83
C ASN A 207 9.33 10.60 -11.22
N ASN A 208 8.01 10.43 -11.21
CA ASN A 208 7.06 11.49 -11.50
C ASN A 208 6.89 12.48 -10.34
N CYS A 209 7.35 12.12 -9.13
CA CYS A 209 7.17 12.90 -7.91
C CYS A 209 8.51 13.28 -7.27
N GLN A 210 9.50 13.67 -8.07
CA GLN A 210 10.83 14.03 -7.59
C GLN A 210 10.85 15.37 -6.84
N TYR A 211 11.75 15.47 -5.85
CA TYR A 211 12.08 16.72 -5.20
C TYR A 211 13.54 16.76 -4.76
N ILE A 212 14.08 17.97 -4.64
CA ILE A 212 15.40 18.22 -4.06
C ILE A 212 15.21 18.63 -2.60
N ASN A 213 15.88 17.95 -1.67
CA ASN A 213 15.82 18.29 -0.26
C ASN A 213 16.85 19.37 0.12
N SER A 214 16.87 19.75 1.41
CA SER A 214 17.78 20.77 1.96
C SER A 214 19.27 20.43 1.82
N ARG A 215 19.61 19.16 1.55
CA ARG A 215 20.98 18.69 1.33
C ARG A 215 21.32 18.45 -0.14
N ASN A 216 20.50 18.99 -1.04
CA ASN A 216 20.68 18.87 -2.49
C ASN A 216 20.64 17.41 -3.01
N MET A 217 19.89 16.54 -2.33
CA MET A 217 19.66 15.16 -2.76
C MET A 217 18.37 15.07 -3.56
N ASN A 218 18.39 14.31 -4.66
CA ASN A 218 17.18 14.00 -5.43
C ASN A 218 16.45 12.81 -4.79
N LEU A 219 15.25 13.06 -4.28
CA LEU A 219 14.37 12.12 -3.57
C LEU A 219 12.98 12.13 -4.24
N THR A 220 12.07 11.25 -3.81
CA THR A 220 10.70 11.19 -4.33
C THR A 220 9.67 11.40 -3.23
N THR A 221 8.60 12.14 -3.49
CA THR A 221 7.47 12.29 -2.57
C THR A 221 6.49 11.12 -2.65
N CYS A 222 6.68 10.19 -3.57
CA CYS A 222 5.90 8.97 -3.72
C CYS A 222 6.84 7.79 -4.01
N GLN A 223 6.54 6.63 -3.43
CA GLN A 223 7.39 5.44 -3.55
C GLN A 223 6.54 4.18 -3.40
N ASN A 224 6.69 3.27 -4.38
CA ASN A 224 6.06 1.96 -4.34
C ASN A 224 6.83 1.06 -3.37
N VAL A 225 6.11 0.46 -2.44
CA VAL A 225 6.64 -0.41 -1.38
C VAL A 225 5.79 -1.67 -1.36
N HIS A 226 6.47 -2.80 -1.55
CA HIS A 226 5.84 -4.11 -1.56
C HIS A 226 6.29 -4.89 -0.35
N MET A 227 5.32 -5.36 0.44
CA MET A 227 5.57 -6.06 1.69
C MET A 227 4.86 -7.41 1.71
N ILE A 228 5.50 -8.39 2.33
CA ILE A 228 4.91 -9.68 2.65
C ILE A 228 4.81 -9.83 4.16
N LYS A 229 3.77 -10.52 4.62
CA LYS A 229 3.61 -10.86 6.04
C LYS A 229 4.40 -12.12 6.36
N VAL A 230 5.47 -11.99 7.14
CA VAL A 230 6.27 -13.13 7.59
C VAL A 230 5.65 -13.74 8.84
N ILE A 231 5.69 -15.08 8.97
CA ILE A 231 5.17 -15.81 10.14
C ILE A 231 6.29 -16.00 11.16
#